data_AF-A0AAD1VLQ0-F1
#
_entry.id   AF-A0AAD1VLQ0-F1
#
_cell.length_a   1.000
_cell.length_b   1.000
_cell.length_c   1.000
_cell.angle_alpha   90.00
_cell.angle_beta   90.00
_cell.angle_gamma   90.00
#
_symmetry.space_group_name_H-M   'P 1'
#
loop_
_entity.id
_entity.type
_entity.pdbx_description
1 polymer ?
#
loop_
_entity_poly.entity_id
_entity_poly.type
_entity_poly.pdbx_seq_one_letter_code
_entity_poly.pdbx_strand_id
1 'polypeptide(L)'
;MGRKRLADATGTPRQSGPGGEQTIRSFLHSTARDSTPQREMEAASPTRDSSPPTSPRFSPSPSPTPEQRQQPDGEWRAILPNLMTKADFEALSDRLGRVVREEVAQLRADLSNVEARMSVAEAETRALRTDLEQTNTAVTTQEADIAHLTTWVDDLDNRGRRMNLRVRGVRKGGPAENVPELLRQIFSQVLGNQNMPRLGLVRAHRALRPIPTPEDQPRDIVCCLDNFQLKEEILRTARRIGTIRMDDQTITIYQDLSRYTLQARRALRPITTALQHAGIQYRWGYPFSLSARHGPDVLTIRKPDDVHAFMRTLGLPPVTVPNWLARSFLLQPNRPQQPQQRDPNRHRPQPQRHRDGHPGRAGREM
;
A
#
# COMPACT_ATOMS: atom_id res chain seq x y z
N MET A 1 -13.60 3.79 58.68
CA MET A 1 -12.63 3.28 57.69
C MET A 1 -12.95 3.87 56.33
N GLY A 2 -11.92 4.40 55.66
CA GLY A 2 -12.02 5.53 54.73
C GLY A 2 -12.69 5.27 53.38
N ARG A 3 -13.58 6.19 53.02
CA ARG A 3 -14.01 6.46 51.64
C ARG A 3 -12.99 7.43 51.01
N LYS A 4 -12.21 6.97 50.03
CA LYS A 4 -11.43 7.88 49.17
C LYS A 4 -12.22 8.14 47.88
N ARG A 5 -12.73 9.36 47.78
CA ARG A 5 -13.02 10.06 46.53
C ARG A 5 -11.68 10.46 45.92
N LEU A 6 -11.52 10.35 44.61
CA LEU A 6 -10.60 11.19 43.87
C LEU A 6 -11.33 11.67 42.61
N ALA A 7 -11.42 12.99 42.52
CA ALA A 7 -12.05 13.75 41.46
C ALA A 7 -10.98 14.23 40.47
N ASP A 8 -11.44 14.39 39.22
CA ASP A 8 -11.13 15.47 38.28
C ASP A 8 -9.66 15.80 37.97
N ALA A 9 -9.20 15.34 36.81
CA ALA A 9 -8.10 15.97 36.07
C ALA A 9 -8.67 16.76 34.89
N THR A 10 -8.71 18.07 35.12
CA THR A 10 -8.71 19.20 34.20
C THR A 10 -8.32 18.92 32.74
N GLY A 11 -9.23 19.29 31.83
CA GLY A 11 -8.93 19.50 30.42
C GLY A 11 -8.33 20.89 30.15
N THR A 12 -7.58 20.99 29.06
CA THR A 12 -7.28 22.23 28.31
C THR A 12 -6.79 21.82 26.89
N PRO A 13 -6.78 22.71 25.89
CA PRO A 13 -7.60 22.51 24.71
C PRO A 13 -6.78 22.31 23.42
N ARG A 14 -7.47 21.77 22.41
CA ARG A 14 -7.11 21.93 21.00
C ARG A 14 -7.06 23.42 20.65
N GLN A 15 -5.92 23.87 20.12
CA GLN A 15 -5.88 24.97 19.15
C GLN A 15 -5.49 24.43 17.78
N SER A 16 -6.43 24.61 16.88
CA SER A 16 -6.31 24.63 15.43
C SER A 16 -5.49 25.85 14.96
N GLY A 17 -4.60 25.63 14.00
CA GLY A 17 -4.00 26.66 13.15
C GLY A 17 -3.97 26.18 11.69
N PRO A 18 -4.08 27.10 10.70
CA PRO A 18 -4.75 26.84 9.43
C PRO A 18 -3.79 26.47 8.29
N GLY A 19 -4.40 26.12 7.15
CA GLY A 19 -3.75 25.56 5.97
C GLY A 19 -2.80 26.48 5.22
N GLY A 20 -1.95 25.80 4.45
CA GLY A 20 -1.10 26.33 3.39
C GLY A 20 -0.87 25.19 2.41
N GLU A 21 -1.89 24.92 1.58
CA GLU A 21 -1.78 24.11 0.37
C GLU A 21 -0.77 24.73 -0.61
N GLN A 22 -0.28 23.89 -1.54
CA GLN A 22 0.63 24.18 -2.67
C GLN A 22 2.11 24.14 -2.25
N THR A 23 2.91 23.11 -2.57
CA THR A 23 3.26 22.73 -3.94
C THR A 23 4.01 21.39 -3.92
N ILE A 24 3.38 20.30 -4.36
CA ILE A 24 4.09 19.12 -4.88
C ILE A 24 3.33 18.61 -6.10
N ARG A 25 3.62 19.17 -7.27
CA ARG A 25 3.39 18.50 -8.56
C ARG A 25 4.33 19.07 -9.62
N SER A 26 5.39 18.33 -9.90
CA SER A 26 5.86 17.96 -11.25
C SER A 26 7.35 17.70 -11.16
N PHE A 27 7.79 16.47 -11.45
CA PHE A 27 9.06 16.16 -12.13
C PHE A 27 9.22 14.65 -12.21
N LEU A 28 8.37 14.01 -13.03
CA LEU A 28 8.65 12.69 -13.61
C LEU A 28 7.82 12.54 -14.89
N HIS A 29 8.42 12.89 -16.03
CA HIS A 29 8.31 12.37 -17.41
C HIS A 29 9.59 12.94 -18.07
N SER A 30 10.42 12.26 -18.85
CA SER A 30 10.28 11.07 -19.67
C SER A 30 11.69 10.52 -19.93
N THR A 31 11.81 9.20 -19.95
CA THR A 31 12.97 8.46 -20.45
C THR A 31 13.00 8.45 -21.98
N ALA A 32 14.20 8.54 -22.57
CA ALA A 32 14.68 7.77 -23.72
C ALA A 32 16.13 8.20 -24.02
N ARG A 33 17.11 7.29 -23.88
CA ARG A 33 17.93 6.67 -24.95
C ARG A 33 18.77 7.72 -25.72
N ASP A 34 20.09 7.62 -25.85
CA ASP A 34 20.80 6.47 -26.41
C ASP A 34 22.32 6.57 -26.20
N SER A 35 22.94 5.38 -26.11
CA SER A 35 24.23 5.00 -26.69
C SER A 35 25.53 5.80 -26.45
N THR A 36 26.48 5.12 -25.79
CA THR A 36 27.94 5.29 -25.89
C THR A 36 28.39 5.17 -27.36
N PRO A 37 29.49 5.83 -27.76
CA PRO A 37 30.72 5.04 -27.82
C PRO A 37 32.01 5.78 -27.44
N GLN A 38 32.98 4.93 -27.10
CA GLN A 38 34.43 5.07 -27.06
C GLN A 38 35.02 6.23 -27.88
N ARG A 39 36.00 6.92 -27.29
CA ARG A 39 37.02 7.66 -28.04
C ARG A 39 38.40 7.11 -27.67
N GLU A 40 38.98 6.43 -28.65
CA GLU A 40 40.37 6.00 -28.72
C GLU A 40 41.30 7.18 -28.45
N MET A 41 42.27 6.99 -27.56
CA MET A 41 43.46 7.83 -27.46
C MET A 41 44.65 6.95 -27.79
N GLU A 42 45.13 7.03 -29.04
CA GLU A 42 46.52 6.72 -29.33
C GLU A 42 47.03 7.50 -30.55
N ALA A 43 48.28 7.97 -30.39
CA ALA A 43 49.23 8.40 -31.40
C ALA A 43 48.96 9.69 -32.21
N ALA A 44 49.56 10.80 -31.75
CA ALA A 44 50.39 11.65 -32.60
C ALA A 44 51.39 12.44 -31.75
N SER A 45 52.68 12.12 -31.90
CA SER A 45 53.81 12.79 -31.29
C SER A 45 53.91 14.27 -31.68
N PRO A 46 54.39 15.18 -30.79
CA PRO A 46 55.12 16.35 -31.23
C PRO A 46 56.62 16.06 -31.17
N THR A 47 57.21 16.06 -32.35
CA THR A 47 58.64 16.04 -32.65
C THR A 47 59.45 17.00 -31.77
N ARG A 48 60.55 16.50 -31.20
CA ARG A 48 61.72 17.32 -30.88
C ARG A 48 62.16 18.00 -32.18
N ASP A 49 62.15 19.33 -32.21
CA ASP A 49 63.03 20.05 -33.11
C ASP A 49 63.86 21.03 -32.31
N SER A 50 65.16 20.89 -32.47
CA SER A 50 66.21 21.58 -31.73
C SER A 50 67.10 22.14 -32.81
N SER A 51 66.89 23.41 -33.18
CA SER A 51 67.86 24.30 -33.81
C SER A 51 67.26 25.70 -34.04
N PRO A 52 68.09 26.76 -34.04
CA PRO A 52 67.68 28.13 -33.77
C PRO A 52 67.02 28.82 -34.98
N PRO A 53 66.26 29.91 -34.78
CA PRO A 53 65.73 30.67 -35.90
C PRO A 53 66.89 31.28 -36.72
N THR A 54 66.92 30.91 -38.01
CA THR A 54 67.79 31.40 -39.07
C THR A 54 67.86 32.93 -39.07
N SER A 55 69.07 33.49 -38.95
CA SER A 55 69.29 34.93 -39.11
C SER A 55 68.93 35.38 -40.53
N PRO A 56 68.29 36.55 -40.71
CA PRO A 56 68.00 37.05 -42.05
C PRO A 56 69.30 37.41 -42.77
N ARG A 57 69.37 37.00 -44.04
CA ARG A 57 70.46 37.26 -44.99
C ARG A 57 70.55 38.77 -45.26
N PHE A 58 71.67 39.39 -44.86
CA PHE A 58 71.98 40.77 -45.24
C PHE A 58 72.17 40.85 -46.76
N SER A 59 71.36 41.69 -47.41
CA SER A 59 71.61 42.17 -48.76
C SER A 59 72.31 43.54 -48.66
N PRO A 60 73.42 43.79 -49.37
CA PRO A 60 74.07 45.09 -49.33
C PRO A 60 73.24 46.07 -50.16
N SER A 61 72.77 47.15 -49.54
CA SER A 61 72.10 48.28 -50.20
C SER A 61 72.81 49.57 -49.78
N PRO A 62 72.89 50.57 -50.68
CA PRO A 62 74.09 51.38 -50.88
C PRO A 62 74.25 52.48 -49.83
N SER A 63 75.51 52.84 -49.59
CA SER A 63 75.90 53.97 -48.75
C SER A 63 75.22 55.26 -49.19
N PRO A 64 74.52 55.99 -48.29
CA PRO A 64 74.25 57.39 -48.48
C PRO A 64 75.41 58.23 -47.92
N THR A 65 75.82 59.16 -48.76
CA THR A 65 76.74 60.30 -48.59
C THR A 65 76.46 61.08 -47.30
N PRO A 66 77.46 61.74 -46.68
CA PRO A 66 77.32 62.30 -45.35
C PRO A 66 76.63 63.66 -45.42
N GLU A 67 75.34 63.71 -45.09
CA GLU A 67 74.67 64.98 -44.82
C GLU A 67 73.68 64.86 -43.67
N GLN A 68 73.96 65.68 -42.64
CA GLN A 68 73.04 66.14 -41.59
C GLN A 68 72.53 65.10 -40.58
N ARG A 69 73.34 64.96 -39.52
CA ARG A 69 72.95 64.39 -38.23
C ARG A 69 71.93 65.32 -37.55
N GLN A 70 70.64 65.16 -37.86
CA GLN A 70 69.55 65.66 -37.02
C GLN A 70 69.29 64.62 -35.93
N GLN A 71 69.51 65.02 -34.68
CA GLN A 71 69.22 64.22 -33.50
C GLN A 71 67.69 64.11 -33.37
N PRO A 72 67.09 62.92 -33.20
CA PRO A 72 65.71 62.86 -32.75
C PRO A 72 65.69 63.40 -31.31
N ASP A 73 65.12 64.59 -31.20
CA ASP A 73 64.91 65.33 -29.97
C ASP A 73 64.12 64.49 -28.97
N GLY A 74 64.69 64.30 -27.77
CA GLY A 74 63.99 64.35 -26.48
C GLY A 74 62.76 63.47 -26.16
N GLU A 75 62.15 62.74 -27.09
CA GLU A 75 60.85 62.08 -26.87
C GLU A 75 60.91 60.97 -25.81
N TRP A 76 62.01 60.22 -25.76
CA TRP A 76 62.22 59.20 -24.72
C TRP A 76 62.49 59.81 -23.33
N ARG A 77 63.02 61.04 -23.25
CA ARG A 77 63.24 61.75 -21.98
C ARG A 77 61.94 62.18 -21.32
N ALA A 78 60.87 62.37 -22.09
CA ALA A 78 59.53 62.62 -21.56
C ALA A 78 58.89 61.37 -20.92
N ILE A 79 59.36 60.16 -21.28
CA ILE A 79 58.84 58.89 -20.78
C ILE A 79 59.57 58.46 -19.50
N LEU A 80 60.86 58.80 -19.35
CA LEU A 80 61.69 58.45 -18.20
C LEU A 80 61.13 58.83 -16.81
N PRO A 81 60.58 60.05 -16.57
CA PRO A 81 60.02 60.39 -15.26
C PRO A 81 58.69 59.67 -14.97
N ASN A 82 58.05 59.08 -15.97
CA ASN A 82 56.81 58.30 -15.83
C ASN A 82 57.08 56.80 -15.69
N LEU A 83 58.35 56.36 -15.75
CA LEU A 83 58.74 54.97 -15.53
C LEU A 83 58.75 54.70 -14.02
N MET A 84 58.16 53.57 -13.61
CA MET A 84 58.23 53.13 -12.22
C MET A 84 59.68 53.09 -11.75
N THR A 85 59.94 53.76 -10.64
CA THR A 85 61.24 53.73 -9.99
C THR A 85 61.41 52.41 -9.24
N LYS A 86 62.65 52.07 -8.87
CA LYS A 86 62.95 50.89 -8.05
C LYS A 86 62.14 50.90 -6.73
N ALA A 87 61.94 52.08 -6.14
CA ALA A 87 61.14 52.26 -4.94
C ALA A 87 59.66 51.93 -5.17
N ASP A 88 59.11 52.27 -6.34
CA ASP A 88 57.72 51.92 -6.70
C ASP A 88 57.55 50.41 -6.86
N PHE A 89 58.57 49.71 -7.38
CA PHE A 89 58.56 48.25 -7.47
C PHE A 89 58.65 47.58 -6.09
N GLU A 90 59.51 48.08 -5.21
CA GLU A 90 59.61 47.61 -3.82
C GLU A 90 58.29 47.85 -3.05
N ALA A 91 57.68 49.03 -3.22
CA ALA A 91 56.38 49.36 -2.62
C ALA A 91 55.24 48.48 -3.16
N LEU A 92 55.24 48.18 -4.47
CA LEU A 92 54.27 47.26 -5.08
C LEU A 92 54.46 45.83 -4.58
N SER A 93 55.71 45.35 -4.49
CA SER A 93 56.05 44.03 -3.96
C SER A 93 55.61 43.90 -2.49
N ASP A 94 55.86 44.91 -1.67
CA ASP A 94 55.42 44.93 -0.27
C ASP A 94 53.89 44.98 -0.15
N ARG A 95 53.22 45.76 -1.00
CA ARG A 95 51.77 45.80 -1.07
C ARG A 95 51.19 44.44 -1.47
N LEU A 96 51.73 43.80 -2.51
CA LEU A 96 51.32 42.48 -2.95
C LEU A 96 51.57 41.44 -1.85
N GLY A 97 52.75 41.49 -1.21
CA GLY A 97 53.09 40.61 -0.10
C GLY A 97 52.16 40.78 1.10
N ARG A 98 51.72 42.01 1.40
CA ARG A 98 50.70 42.28 2.44
C ARG A 98 49.36 41.67 2.07
N VAL A 99 48.83 41.97 0.88
CA VAL A 99 47.54 41.44 0.42
C VAL A 99 47.55 39.91 0.40
N VAL A 100 48.60 39.29 -0.15
CA VAL A 100 48.72 37.82 -0.16
C VAL A 100 48.73 37.24 1.25
N ARG A 101 49.42 37.87 2.21
CA ARG A 101 49.43 37.41 3.61
C ARG A 101 48.06 37.56 4.27
N GLU A 102 47.35 38.66 4.02
CA GLU A 102 46.00 38.90 4.52
C GLU A 102 45.00 37.89 3.95
N GLU A 103 45.00 37.69 2.63
CA GLU A 103 44.13 36.71 1.95
C GLU A 103 44.44 35.27 2.41
N VAL A 104 45.72 34.89 2.56
CA VAL A 104 46.10 33.58 3.08
C VAL A 104 45.66 33.41 4.54
N ALA A 105 45.74 34.47 5.36
CA ALA A 105 45.24 34.42 6.74
C ALA A 105 43.71 34.25 6.78
N GLN A 106 42.99 34.96 5.91
CA GLN A 106 41.54 34.84 5.79
C GLN A 106 41.13 33.45 5.32
N LEU A 107 41.77 32.91 4.28
CA LEU A 107 41.53 31.55 3.80
C LEU A 107 41.78 30.48 4.87
N ARG A 108 42.80 30.67 5.72
CA ARG A 108 43.05 29.77 6.87
C ARG A 108 41.94 29.85 7.90
N ALA A 109 41.42 31.04 8.19
CA ALA A 109 40.30 31.22 9.11
C ALA A 109 39.02 30.59 8.54
N ASP A 110 38.73 30.81 7.27
CA ASP A 110 37.56 30.23 6.58
C ASP A 110 37.66 28.70 6.51
N LEU A 111 38.84 28.15 6.23
CA LEU A 111 39.08 26.71 6.23
C LEU A 111 38.84 26.10 7.62
N SER A 112 39.34 26.74 8.68
CA SER A 112 39.10 26.29 10.06
C SER A 112 37.61 26.33 10.42
N ASN A 113 36.88 27.35 9.98
CA ASN A 113 35.43 27.44 10.18
C ASN A 113 34.67 26.35 9.40
N VAL A 114 35.08 26.07 8.15
CA VAL A 114 34.50 24.98 7.36
C VAL A 114 34.78 23.63 8.00
N GLU A 115 35.98 23.39 8.51
CA GLU A 115 36.34 22.15 9.22
C GLU A 115 35.47 21.96 10.47
N ALA A 116 35.28 23.01 11.28
CA ALA A 116 34.41 22.97 12.44
C ALA A 116 32.95 22.64 12.06
N ARG A 117 32.42 23.31 11.02
CA ARG A 117 31.06 23.04 10.53
C ARG A 117 30.92 21.64 9.94
N MET A 118 31.93 21.15 9.23
CA MET A 118 31.96 19.79 8.69
C MET A 118 31.95 18.75 9.82
N SER A 119 32.77 18.95 10.87
CA SER A 119 32.79 18.07 12.02
C SER A 119 31.42 17.98 12.71
N VAL A 120 30.71 19.10 12.85
CA VAL A 120 29.34 19.12 13.40
C VAL A 120 28.36 18.38 12.50
N ALA A 121 28.36 18.68 11.19
CA ALA A 121 27.47 18.04 10.23
C ALA A 121 27.71 16.52 10.15
N GLU A 122 28.96 16.06 10.22
CA GLU A 122 29.28 14.64 10.29
C GLU A 122 28.77 13.99 11.58
N ALA A 123 28.90 14.67 12.72
CA ALA A 123 28.38 14.17 14.00
C ALA A 123 26.85 14.05 13.97
N GLU A 124 26.14 15.06 13.46
CA GLU A 124 24.68 15.03 13.27
C GLU A 124 24.27 13.92 12.31
N THR A 125 25.00 13.73 11.21
CA THR A 125 24.73 12.66 10.24
C THR A 125 24.90 11.27 10.87
N ARG A 126 25.94 11.07 11.70
CA ARG A 126 26.14 9.81 12.45
C ARG A 126 25.02 9.57 13.45
N ALA A 127 24.57 10.60 14.16
CA ALA A 127 23.45 10.52 15.10
C ALA A 127 22.15 10.16 14.37
N LEU A 128 21.80 10.88 13.30
CA LEU A 128 20.62 10.60 12.48
C LEU A 128 20.62 9.19 11.89
N ARG A 129 21.79 8.70 11.45
CA ARG A 129 21.92 7.32 10.97
C ARG A 129 21.61 6.30 12.06
N THR A 130 22.13 6.54 13.27
CA THR A 130 21.90 5.66 14.41
C THR A 130 20.42 5.65 14.80
N ASP A 131 19.77 6.82 14.85
CA ASP A 131 18.34 6.95 15.12
C ASP A 131 17.50 6.28 14.03
N LEU A 132 17.90 6.39 12.76
CA LEU A 132 17.24 5.72 11.65
C LEU A 132 17.35 4.19 11.77
N GLU A 133 18.50 3.66 12.17
CA GLU A 133 18.69 2.23 12.41
C GLU A 133 17.84 1.74 13.60
N GLN A 134 17.76 2.51 14.69
CA GLN A 134 16.91 2.20 15.84
C GLN A 134 15.43 2.25 15.50
N THR A 135 14.98 3.26 14.76
CA THR A 135 13.58 3.37 14.33
C THR A 135 13.20 2.27 13.36
N ASN A 136 14.07 1.91 12.40
CA ASN A 136 13.82 0.79 11.50
C ASN A 136 13.69 -0.54 12.26
N THR A 137 14.58 -0.80 13.24
CA THR A 137 14.45 -2.01 14.06
C THR A 137 13.15 -2.01 14.86
N ALA A 138 12.78 -0.89 15.48
CA ALA A 138 11.50 -0.74 16.18
C ALA A 138 10.27 -0.93 15.26
N VAL A 139 10.32 -0.45 14.01
CA VAL A 139 9.24 -0.65 13.05
C VAL A 139 9.11 -2.12 12.68
N THR A 140 10.22 -2.81 12.40
CA THR A 140 10.19 -4.24 12.05
C THR A 140 9.66 -5.11 13.19
N THR A 141 10.00 -4.79 14.45
CA THR A 141 9.46 -5.51 15.61
C THR A 141 7.98 -5.24 15.80
N GLN A 142 7.55 -3.99 15.68
CA GLN A 142 6.13 -3.63 15.74
C GLN A 142 5.30 -4.28 14.62
N GLU A 143 5.83 -4.39 13.40
CA GLU A 143 5.16 -5.07 12.29
C GLU A 143 4.94 -6.57 12.57
N ALA A 144 5.93 -7.21 13.21
CA ALA A 144 5.85 -8.59 13.66
C ALA A 144 4.83 -8.76 14.81
N ASP A 145 4.83 -7.85 15.79
CA ASP A 145 3.87 -7.87 16.90
C ASP A 145 2.44 -7.67 16.40
N ILE A 146 2.22 -6.71 15.49
CA ILE A 146 0.91 -6.49 14.85
C ILE A 146 0.47 -7.74 14.08
N ALA A 147 1.40 -8.43 13.39
CA ALA A 147 1.11 -9.69 12.70
C ALA A 147 0.60 -10.76 13.66
N HIS A 148 1.32 -10.93 14.77
CA HIS A 148 1.04 -11.91 15.79
C HIS A 148 -0.30 -11.61 16.48
N LEU A 149 -0.51 -10.38 16.94
CA LEU A 149 -1.75 -9.94 17.58
C LEU A 149 -2.96 -10.07 16.65
N THR A 150 -2.81 -9.73 15.36
CA THR A 150 -3.89 -9.91 14.39
C THR A 150 -4.30 -11.38 14.25
N THR A 151 -3.32 -12.27 14.15
CA THR A 151 -3.55 -13.72 14.07
C THR A 151 -4.20 -14.24 15.35
N TRP A 152 -3.74 -13.76 16.50
CA TRP A 152 -4.26 -14.15 17.80
C TRP A 152 -5.71 -13.67 18.02
N VAL A 153 -6.02 -12.42 17.68
CA VAL A 153 -7.38 -11.88 17.74
C VAL A 153 -8.32 -12.63 16.81
N ASP A 154 -7.86 -12.99 15.61
CA ASP A 154 -8.66 -13.81 14.69
C ASP A 154 -8.94 -15.20 15.25
N ASP A 155 -7.94 -15.87 15.83
CA ASP A 155 -8.12 -17.17 16.48
C ASP A 155 -9.11 -17.08 17.66
N LEU A 156 -9.00 -16.04 18.50
CA LEU A 156 -9.95 -15.79 19.59
C LEU A 156 -11.38 -15.56 19.09
N ASP A 157 -11.58 -14.74 18.06
CA ASP A 157 -12.89 -14.47 17.46
C ASP A 157 -13.49 -15.78 16.90
N ASN A 158 -12.69 -16.58 16.19
CA ASN A 158 -13.16 -17.87 15.69
C ASN A 158 -13.51 -18.83 16.85
N ARG A 159 -12.65 -18.98 17.87
CA ARG A 159 -12.95 -19.82 19.05
C ARG A 159 -14.27 -19.44 19.70
N GLY A 160 -14.56 -18.14 19.85
CA GLY A 160 -15.85 -17.65 20.34
C GLY A 160 -17.05 -17.95 19.42
N ARG A 161 -16.81 -18.16 18.12
CA ARG A 161 -17.84 -18.52 17.12
C ARG A 161 -17.95 -20.02 16.84
N ARG A 162 -17.15 -20.87 17.47
CA ARG A 162 -17.08 -22.30 17.15
C ARG A 162 -18.43 -23.03 17.27
N MET A 163 -19.25 -22.59 18.23
CA MET A 163 -20.60 -23.11 18.50
C MET A 163 -21.69 -22.39 17.69
N ASN A 164 -21.31 -21.39 16.91
CA ASN A 164 -22.26 -20.60 16.14
C ASN A 164 -22.52 -21.21 14.75
N LEU A 165 -23.77 -21.09 14.33
CA LEU A 165 -24.24 -21.36 12.98
C LEU A 165 -24.78 -20.07 12.37
N ARG A 166 -24.66 -19.97 11.05
CA ARG A 166 -25.17 -18.86 10.26
C ARG A 166 -26.14 -19.37 9.21
N VAL A 167 -27.41 -19.01 9.36
CA VAL A 167 -28.50 -19.43 8.48
C VAL A 167 -28.85 -18.28 7.52
N ARG A 168 -28.73 -18.54 6.23
CA ARG A 168 -28.98 -17.58 5.15
C ARG A 168 -30.26 -17.94 4.38
N GLY A 169 -30.94 -16.93 3.86
CA GLY A 169 -32.10 -17.10 2.97
C GLY A 169 -33.46 -17.01 3.65
N VAL A 170 -33.47 -16.86 4.98
CA VAL A 170 -34.70 -16.78 5.77
C VAL A 170 -35.27 -15.36 5.71
N ARG A 171 -36.39 -15.20 4.99
CA ARG A 171 -37.11 -13.93 4.88
C ARG A 171 -37.58 -13.47 6.26
N LYS A 172 -37.69 -12.15 6.46
CA LYS A 172 -38.20 -11.60 7.72
C LYS A 172 -39.67 -12.02 7.88
N GLY A 173 -40.01 -12.56 9.03
CA GLY A 173 -41.41 -12.80 9.39
C GLY A 173 -42.15 -11.48 9.64
N GLY A 174 -43.42 -11.59 10.03
CA GLY A 174 -44.20 -10.44 10.48
C GLY A 174 -43.61 -9.74 11.72
N PRO A 175 -44.33 -8.75 12.30
CA PRO A 175 -43.84 -7.94 13.42
C PRO A 175 -43.38 -8.74 14.64
N ALA A 176 -43.95 -9.93 14.88
CA ALA A 176 -43.67 -10.82 16.01
C ALA A 176 -42.84 -12.06 15.60
N GLU A 177 -41.74 -11.85 14.87
CA GLU A 177 -40.88 -12.95 14.43
C GLU A 177 -40.21 -13.68 15.62
N ASN A 178 -40.55 -14.95 15.82
CA ASN A 178 -39.89 -15.82 16.79
C ASN A 178 -38.72 -16.58 16.14
N VAL A 179 -37.54 -15.96 16.15
CA VAL A 179 -36.31 -16.53 15.56
C VAL A 179 -35.93 -17.90 16.15
N PRO A 180 -35.97 -18.11 17.48
CA PRO A 180 -35.74 -19.43 18.08
C PRO A 180 -36.64 -20.53 17.51
N GLU A 181 -37.94 -20.28 17.39
CA GLU A 181 -38.89 -21.29 16.92
C GLU A 181 -38.66 -21.64 15.44
N LEU A 182 -38.41 -20.62 14.62
CA LEU A 182 -38.06 -20.82 13.22
C LEU A 182 -36.79 -21.66 13.04
N LEU A 183 -35.78 -21.44 13.87
CA LEU A 183 -34.56 -22.26 13.85
C LEU A 183 -34.82 -23.70 14.27
N ARG A 184 -35.73 -23.95 15.22
CA ARG A 184 -36.15 -25.31 15.58
C ARG A 184 -36.79 -26.00 14.39
N GLN A 185 -37.73 -25.35 13.71
CA GLN A 185 -38.37 -25.90 12.52
C GLN A 185 -37.35 -26.22 11.42
N ILE A 186 -36.43 -25.29 11.13
CA ILE A 186 -35.37 -25.48 10.13
C ILE A 186 -34.49 -26.70 10.48
N PHE A 187 -34.00 -26.78 11.72
CA PHE A 187 -33.09 -27.87 12.10
C PHE A 187 -33.79 -29.22 12.24
N SER A 188 -35.04 -29.25 12.70
CA SER A 188 -35.86 -30.47 12.72
C SER A 188 -36.04 -31.03 11.31
N GLN A 189 -36.29 -30.17 10.31
CA GLN A 189 -36.37 -30.60 8.91
C GLN A 189 -35.02 -31.09 8.38
N VAL A 190 -33.92 -30.41 8.69
CA VAL A 190 -32.57 -30.84 8.26
C VAL A 190 -32.21 -32.20 8.85
N LEU A 191 -32.54 -32.44 10.12
CA LEU A 191 -32.23 -33.70 10.80
C LEU A 191 -33.24 -34.82 10.52
N GLY A 192 -34.39 -34.51 9.89
CA GLY A 192 -35.47 -35.47 9.64
C GLY A 192 -36.22 -35.89 10.91
N ASN A 193 -36.00 -35.21 12.03
CA ASN A 193 -36.57 -35.53 13.33
C ASN A 193 -37.54 -34.42 13.74
N GLN A 194 -38.84 -34.64 13.52
CA GLN A 194 -39.89 -33.66 13.85
C GLN A 194 -40.06 -33.43 15.37
N ASN A 195 -39.65 -34.41 16.19
CA ASN A 195 -39.79 -34.38 17.65
C ASN A 195 -38.44 -34.16 18.35
N MET A 196 -37.70 -33.11 17.99
CA MET A 196 -36.52 -32.66 18.75
C MET A 196 -36.98 -31.77 19.91
N PRO A 197 -37.18 -32.29 21.15
CA PRO A 197 -37.93 -31.59 22.18
C PRO A 197 -37.15 -30.40 22.74
N ARG A 198 -35.82 -30.38 22.57
CA ARG A 198 -34.93 -29.34 23.08
C ARG A 198 -33.69 -29.19 22.20
N LEU A 199 -33.83 -28.46 21.09
CA LEU A 199 -32.65 -27.86 20.46
C LEU A 199 -32.06 -26.86 21.48
N GLY A 200 -30.90 -27.19 22.04
CA GLY A 200 -30.19 -26.38 23.03
C GLY A 200 -29.66 -25.09 22.43
N LEU A 201 -30.56 -24.13 22.23
CA LEU A 201 -30.27 -22.83 21.64
C LEU A 201 -29.94 -21.83 22.74
N VAL A 202 -28.66 -21.47 22.87
CA VAL A 202 -28.21 -20.49 23.86
C VAL A 202 -28.59 -19.08 23.44
N ARG A 203 -28.46 -18.79 22.14
CA ARG A 203 -28.66 -17.44 21.61
C ARG A 203 -29.05 -17.50 20.14
N ALA A 204 -30.00 -16.67 19.72
CA ALA A 204 -30.37 -16.54 18.31
C ALA A 204 -30.88 -15.14 18.00
N HIS A 205 -30.38 -14.58 16.92
CA HIS A 205 -30.72 -13.22 16.50
C HIS A 205 -30.41 -13.04 15.01
N ARG A 206 -31.06 -12.06 14.38
CA ARG A 206 -30.68 -11.63 13.03
C ARG A 206 -29.39 -10.82 13.09
N ALA A 207 -28.52 -11.01 12.11
CA ALA A 207 -27.27 -10.26 11.99
C ALA A 207 -27.57 -8.75 11.91
N LEU A 208 -26.78 -7.94 12.63
CA LEU A 208 -26.86 -6.48 12.55
C LEU A 208 -26.38 -6.01 11.17
N ARG A 209 -27.34 -5.83 10.27
CA ARG A 209 -27.20 -5.10 9.01
C ARG A 209 -28.42 -4.19 8.82
N PRO A 210 -28.30 -3.12 8.00
CA PRO A 210 -29.44 -2.32 7.57
C PRO A 210 -30.58 -3.23 7.10
N ILE A 211 -31.82 -2.78 7.30
CA ILE A 211 -32.99 -3.55 6.87
C ILE A 211 -32.93 -3.65 5.34
N PRO A 212 -32.90 -4.86 4.77
CA PRO A 212 -32.81 -5.06 3.33
C PRO A 212 -34.09 -4.56 2.64
N THR A 213 -33.94 -4.06 1.41
CA THR A 213 -35.09 -3.86 0.51
C THR A 213 -35.69 -5.21 0.10
N PRO A 214 -36.92 -5.27 -0.43
CA PRO A 214 -37.52 -6.52 -0.91
C PRO A 214 -36.67 -7.23 -1.98
N GLU A 215 -35.88 -6.49 -2.75
CA GLU A 215 -34.97 -7.00 -3.78
C GLU A 215 -33.64 -7.51 -3.20
N ASP A 216 -33.28 -7.10 -1.97
CA ASP A 216 -32.03 -7.48 -1.32
C ASP A 216 -32.13 -8.86 -0.66
N GLN A 217 -30.96 -9.49 -0.46
CA GLN A 217 -30.89 -10.73 0.30
C GLN A 217 -31.34 -10.52 1.76
N PRO A 218 -32.20 -11.40 2.31
CA PRO A 218 -32.59 -11.35 3.71
C PRO A 218 -31.40 -11.35 4.68
N ARG A 219 -31.58 -10.75 5.86
CA ARG A 219 -30.55 -10.76 6.91
C ARG A 219 -30.33 -12.18 7.42
N ASP A 220 -29.08 -12.63 7.38
CA ASP A 220 -28.68 -13.92 7.95
C ASP A 220 -29.08 -13.98 9.44
N ILE A 221 -29.49 -15.15 9.91
CA ILE A 221 -29.70 -15.45 11.33
C ILE A 221 -28.41 -16.07 11.88
N VAL A 222 -27.94 -15.57 13.02
CA VAL A 222 -26.81 -16.15 13.75
C VAL A 222 -27.35 -16.78 15.02
N CYS A 223 -27.03 -18.04 15.22
CA CYS A 223 -27.40 -18.78 16.42
C CYS A 223 -26.22 -19.50 17.04
N CYS A 224 -26.28 -19.72 18.35
CA CYS A 224 -25.32 -20.47 19.14
C CYS A 224 -26.02 -21.67 19.77
N LEU A 225 -25.44 -22.86 19.55
CA LEU A 225 -25.89 -24.11 20.17
C LEU A 225 -25.07 -24.40 21.42
N ASP A 226 -25.62 -25.14 22.37
CA ASP A 226 -24.92 -25.62 23.57
C ASP A 226 -24.09 -26.88 23.32
N ASN A 227 -24.46 -27.67 22.31
CA ASN A 227 -23.84 -28.95 21.97
C ASN A 227 -23.05 -28.89 20.65
N PHE A 228 -21.75 -29.18 20.74
CA PHE A 228 -20.85 -29.13 19.58
C PHE A 228 -21.11 -30.26 18.58
N GLN A 229 -21.41 -31.48 19.05
CA GLN A 229 -21.68 -32.61 18.17
C GLN A 229 -22.95 -32.38 17.35
N LEU A 230 -24.02 -31.92 17.98
CA LEU A 230 -25.29 -31.58 17.31
C LEU A 230 -25.07 -30.50 16.24
N LYS A 231 -24.30 -29.48 16.57
CA LYS A 231 -23.93 -28.42 15.63
C LYS A 231 -23.17 -28.95 14.40
N GLU A 232 -22.22 -29.86 14.60
CA GLU A 232 -21.47 -30.48 13.49
C GLU A 232 -22.34 -31.44 12.66
N GLU A 233 -23.27 -32.15 13.30
CA GLU A 233 -24.25 -33.00 12.63
C GLU A 233 -25.18 -32.19 11.73
N ILE A 234 -25.76 -31.10 12.24
CA ILE A 234 -26.60 -30.17 11.45
C ILE A 234 -25.82 -29.69 10.22
N LEU A 235 -24.55 -29.27 10.38
CA LEU A 235 -23.73 -28.82 9.26
C LEU A 235 -23.44 -29.93 8.25
N ARG A 236 -23.14 -31.14 8.72
CA ARG A 236 -22.85 -32.29 7.84
C ARG A 236 -24.09 -32.66 7.04
N THR A 237 -25.24 -32.75 7.69
CA THR A 237 -26.51 -33.10 7.07
C THR A 237 -26.97 -32.02 6.10
N ALA A 238 -26.84 -30.74 6.47
CA ALA A 238 -27.12 -29.62 5.57
C ALA A 238 -26.25 -29.66 4.30
N ARG A 239 -24.95 -29.96 4.41
CA ARG A 239 -24.06 -30.12 3.25
C ARG A 239 -24.46 -31.31 2.37
N ARG A 240 -24.92 -32.41 2.96
CA ARG A 240 -25.39 -33.60 2.23
C ARG A 240 -26.69 -33.35 1.47
N ILE A 241 -27.63 -32.61 2.07
CA ILE A 241 -28.88 -32.21 1.43
C ILE A 241 -28.61 -31.20 0.31
N GLY A 242 -27.64 -30.30 0.50
CA GLY A 242 -27.32 -29.24 -0.45
C GLY A 242 -28.31 -28.08 -0.34
N THR A 243 -29.41 -28.13 -1.10
CA THR A 243 -30.43 -27.08 -1.14
C THR A 243 -31.58 -27.40 -0.20
N ILE A 244 -31.71 -26.67 0.90
CA ILE A 244 -32.82 -26.81 1.85
C ILE A 244 -33.96 -25.88 1.42
N ARG A 245 -35.16 -26.42 1.18
CA ARG A 245 -36.36 -25.65 0.80
C ARG A 245 -37.39 -25.65 1.91
N MET A 246 -37.87 -24.48 2.30
CA MET A 246 -38.92 -24.27 3.30
C MET A 246 -39.81 -23.12 2.88
N ASP A 247 -41.13 -23.34 2.77
CA ASP A 247 -42.11 -22.29 2.48
C ASP A 247 -41.71 -21.38 1.30
N ASP A 248 -41.28 -21.99 0.20
CA ASP A 248 -40.76 -21.33 -1.02
C ASP A 248 -39.46 -20.51 -0.83
N GLN A 249 -38.74 -20.74 0.27
CA GLN A 249 -37.46 -20.12 0.57
C GLN A 249 -36.33 -21.14 0.43
N THR A 250 -35.23 -20.70 -0.20
CA THR A 250 -33.99 -21.48 -0.24
C THR A 250 -33.11 -21.09 0.94
N ILE A 251 -32.89 -22.05 1.84
CA ILE A 251 -32.11 -21.87 3.06
C ILE A 251 -30.74 -22.52 2.89
N THR A 252 -29.71 -21.84 3.39
CA THR A 252 -28.36 -22.41 3.46
C THR A 252 -27.75 -22.19 4.83
N ILE A 253 -27.15 -23.25 5.38
CA ILE A 253 -26.56 -23.24 6.72
C ILE A 253 -25.04 -23.29 6.59
N TYR A 254 -24.37 -22.33 7.23
CA TYR A 254 -22.92 -22.19 7.23
C TYR A 254 -22.37 -22.21 8.66
N GLN A 255 -21.09 -22.56 8.76
CA GLN A 255 -20.31 -22.23 9.94
C GLN A 255 -20.21 -20.71 10.09
N ASP A 256 -20.45 -20.18 11.28
CA ASP A 256 -20.07 -18.78 11.55
C ASP A 256 -18.55 -18.71 11.77
N LEU A 257 -17.90 -17.88 10.96
CA LEU A 257 -16.45 -17.68 10.95
C LEU A 257 -16.17 -16.18 11.06
N SER A 258 -14.99 -15.84 11.56
CA SER A 258 -14.54 -14.45 11.60
C SER A 258 -14.51 -13.83 10.20
N ARG A 259 -14.57 -12.50 10.15
CA ARG A 259 -14.46 -11.75 8.90
C ARG A 259 -13.13 -12.03 8.20
N TYR A 260 -12.04 -12.15 8.95
CA TYR A 260 -10.70 -12.38 8.42
C TYR A 260 -10.58 -13.75 7.78
N THR A 261 -11.02 -14.81 8.47
CA THR A 261 -11.10 -16.16 7.91
C THR A 261 -11.92 -16.21 6.62
N LEU A 262 -13.11 -15.58 6.60
CA LEU A 262 -13.94 -15.54 5.40
C LEU A 262 -13.25 -14.82 4.24
N GLN A 263 -12.52 -13.75 4.52
CA GLN A 263 -11.78 -13.01 3.51
C GLN A 263 -10.59 -13.82 2.97
N ALA A 264 -9.83 -14.48 3.83
CA ALA A 264 -8.74 -15.36 3.43
C ALA A 264 -9.25 -16.51 2.55
N ARG A 265 -10.42 -17.09 2.88
CA ARG A 265 -11.06 -18.12 2.03
C ARG A 265 -11.49 -17.57 0.67
N ARG A 266 -11.97 -16.32 0.61
CA ARG A 266 -12.30 -15.65 -0.66
C ARG A 266 -11.05 -15.37 -1.50
N ALA A 267 -9.94 -14.98 -0.87
CA ALA A 267 -8.68 -14.75 -1.55
C ALA A 267 -8.23 -16.05 -2.27
N LEU A 268 -8.37 -17.19 -1.61
CA LEU A 268 -8.05 -18.52 -2.18
C LEU A 268 -9.06 -19.04 -3.23
N ARG A 269 -10.08 -18.27 -3.62
CA ARG A 269 -11.07 -18.69 -4.62
C ARG A 269 -10.45 -19.14 -5.96
N PRO A 270 -9.44 -18.44 -6.52
CA PRO A 270 -8.77 -18.88 -7.74
C PRO A 270 -8.15 -20.28 -7.60
N ILE A 271 -7.54 -20.57 -6.44
CA ILE A 271 -6.96 -21.90 -6.15
C ILE A 271 -8.07 -22.95 -6.03
N THR A 272 -9.14 -22.69 -5.28
CA THR A 272 -10.25 -23.65 -5.18
C THR A 272 -10.92 -23.90 -6.54
N THR A 273 -10.96 -22.90 -7.42
CA THR A 273 -11.50 -23.04 -8.78
C THR A 273 -10.60 -23.93 -9.63
N ALA A 274 -9.28 -23.73 -9.56
CA ALA A 274 -8.31 -24.59 -10.24
C ALA A 274 -8.40 -26.06 -9.75
N LEU A 275 -8.53 -26.26 -8.44
CA LEU A 275 -8.73 -27.59 -7.85
C LEU A 275 -10.01 -28.26 -8.36
N GLN A 276 -11.12 -27.51 -8.43
CA GLN A 276 -12.39 -28.01 -8.96
C GLN A 276 -12.27 -28.39 -10.44
N HIS A 277 -11.65 -27.55 -11.27
CA HIS A 277 -11.45 -27.84 -12.69
C HIS A 277 -10.56 -29.06 -12.93
N ALA A 278 -9.59 -29.30 -12.05
CA ALA A 278 -8.72 -30.47 -12.09
C ALA A 278 -9.36 -31.73 -11.45
N GLY A 279 -10.59 -31.65 -10.93
CA GLY A 279 -11.24 -32.77 -10.25
C GLY A 279 -10.61 -33.15 -8.91
N ILE A 280 -9.77 -32.28 -8.33
CA ILE A 280 -9.06 -32.55 -7.08
C ILE A 280 -9.96 -32.20 -5.89
N GLN A 281 -10.20 -33.19 -5.03
CA GLN A 281 -10.96 -32.98 -3.81
C GLN A 281 -10.16 -32.14 -2.81
N TYR A 282 -10.81 -31.12 -2.27
CA TYR A 282 -10.24 -30.25 -1.25
C TYR A 282 -11.16 -30.08 -0.05
N ARG A 283 -10.58 -29.69 1.08
CA ARG A 283 -11.29 -29.46 2.34
C ARG A 283 -10.78 -28.20 3.02
N TRP A 284 -11.71 -27.44 3.59
CA TRP A 284 -11.40 -26.37 4.51
C TRP A 284 -11.18 -26.91 5.93
N GLY A 285 -10.02 -26.65 6.52
CA GLY A 285 -9.78 -26.82 7.94
C GLY A 285 -10.25 -25.61 8.75
N TYR A 286 -10.48 -25.84 10.04
CA TYR A 286 -10.90 -24.82 10.99
C TYR A 286 -9.70 -24.27 11.78
N PRO A 287 -9.62 -22.94 12.03
CA PRO A 287 -10.48 -21.92 11.45
C PRO A 287 -10.15 -21.68 9.97
N PHE A 288 -8.87 -21.79 9.61
CA PHE A 288 -8.38 -21.56 8.25
C PHE A 288 -7.22 -22.50 7.90
N SER A 289 -7.48 -23.42 6.98
CA SER A 289 -6.47 -24.08 6.15
C SER A 289 -7.17 -24.67 4.93
N LEU A 290 -6.48 -24.78 3.81
CA LEU A 290 -6.99 -25.45 2.62
C LEU A 290 -6.15 -26.69 2.37
N SER A 291 -6.76 -27.87 2.51
CA SER A 291 -6.10 -29.13 2.19
C SER A 291 -6.64 -29.74 0.90
N ALA A 292 -5.78 -30.35 0.11
CA ALA A 292 -6.16 -31.11 -1.08
C ALA A 292 -5.46 -32.47 -1.07
N ARG A 293 -6.15 -33.48 -1.60
CA ARG A 293 -5.61 -34.83 -1.69
C ARG A 293 -4.88 -35.02 -3.02
N HIS A 294 -3.65 -35.51 -2.97
CA HIS A 294 -2.84 -35.86 -4.13
C HIS A 294 -2.30 -37.28 -3.95
N GLY A 295 -2.99 -38.26 -4.52
CA GLY A 295 -2.68 -39.68 -4.29
C GLY A 295 -2.80 -40.05 -2.79
N PRO A 296 -1.72 -40.57 -2.16
CA PRO A 296 -1.70 -40.88 -0.73
C PRO A 296 -1.54 -39.64 0.17
N ASP A 297 -1.01 -38.55 -0.36
CA ASP A 297 -0.61 -37.39 0.43
C ASP A 297 -1.71 -36.33 0.53
N VAL A 298 -1.72 -35.61 1.66
CA VAL A 298 -2.58 -34.45 1.89
C VAL A 298 -1.72 -33.20 1.99
N LEU A 299 -1.77 -32.39 0.94
CA LEU A 299 -1.09 -31.11 0.92
C LEU A 299 -1.98 -30.07 1.61
N THR A 300 -1.39 -29.13 2.35
CA THR A 300 -2.13 -28.11 3.09
C THR A 300 -1.51 -26.74 2.92
N ILE A 301 -2.36 -25.75 2.62
CA ILE A 301 -2.03 -24.34 2.61
C ILE A 301 -2.48 -23.72 3.94
N ARG A 302 -1.55 -23.08 4.66
CA ARG A 302 -1.83 -22.28 5.87
C ARG A 302 -1.39 -20.84 5.72
N LYS A 303 -0.26 -20.62 5.04
CA LYS A 303 0.35 -19.30 4.80
C LYS A 303 0.58 -19.09 3.30
N PRO A 304 0.70 -17.83 2.84
CA PRO A 304 0.88 -17.52 1.41
C PRO A 304 2.07 -18.20 0.77
N ASP A 305 3.16 -18.38 1.51
CA ASP A 305 4.37 -19.03 1.03
C ASP A 305 4.11 -20.49 0.59
N ASP A 306 3.09 -21.13 1.17
CA ASP A 306 2.74 -22.52 0.85
C ASP A 306 2.13 -22.64 -0.56
N VAL A 307 1.61 -21.56 -1.16
CA VAL A 307 0.86 -21.61 -2.43
C VAL A 307 1.71 -22.15 -3.57
N HIS A 308 2.91 -21.61 -3.73
CA HIS A 308 3.75 -21.97 -4.87
C HIS A 308 4.17 -23.44 -4.81
N ALA A 309 4.54 -23.93 -3.62
CA ALA A 309 4.85 -25.34 -3.41
C ALA A 309 3.61 -26.21 -3.64
N PHE A 310 2.46 -25.83 -3.08
CA PHE A 310 1.20 -26.56 -3.21
C PHE A 310 0.75 -26.72 -4.67
N MET A 311 0.74 -25.62 -5.44
CA MET A 311 0.32 -25.65 -6.85
C MET A 311 1.28 -26.48 -7.70
N ARG A 312 2.59 -26.36 -7.45
CA ARG A 312 3.62 -27.14 -8.14
C ARG A 312 3.45 -28.63 -7.91
N THR A 313 3.27 -29.06 -6.66
CA THR A 313 3.11 -30.48 -6.32
C THR A 313 1.83 -31.08 -6.91
N LEU A 314 0.78 -30.28 -7.09
CA LEU A 314 -0.46 -30.70 -7.75
C LEU A 314 -0.42 -30.65 -9.28
N GLY A 315 0.69 -30.23 -9.88
CA GLY A 315 0.80 -30.07 -11.34
C GLY A 315 -0.12 -28.99 -11.90
N LEU A 316 -0.52 -28.00 -11.09
CA LEU A 316 -1.42 -26.93 -11.50
C LEU A 316 -0.65 -25.67 -11.90
N PRO A 317 -1.19 -24.85 -12.82
CA PRO A 317 -0.55 -23.60 -13.20
C PRO A 317 -0.39 -22.68 -11.99
N PRO A 318 0.69 -21.87 -11.93
CA PRO A 318 0.90 -20.95 -10.84
C PRO A 318 -0.25 -19.93 -10.79
N VAL A 319 -0.88 -19.82 -9.61
CA VAL A 319 -1.97 -18.88 -9.36
C VAL A 319 -1.48 -17.83 -8.38
N THR A 320 -1.54 -16.58 -8.78
CA THR A 320 -1.28 -15.45 -7.88
C THR A 320 -2.52 -15.16 -7.05
N VAL A 321 -2.36 -15.07 -5.74
CA VAL A 321 -3.42 -14.70 -4.81
C VAL A 321 -3.19 -13.26 -4.37
N PRO A 322 -3.71 -12.25 -5.10
CA PRO A 322 -3.50 -10.87 -4.71
C PRO A 322 -4.17 -10.63 -3.35
N ASN A 323 -3.49 -9.85 -2.49
CA ASN A 323 -4.05 -9.32 -1.25
C ASN A 323 -4.47 -10.35 -0.18
N TRP A 324 -3.95 -11.59 -0.21
CA TRP A 324 -4.23 -12.54 0.88
C TRP A 324 -3.78 -11.97 2.24
N LEU A 325 -2.58 -11.41 2.32
CA LEU A 325 -2.08 -10.73 3.53
C LEU A 325 -2.41 -9.25 3.59
N ALA A 326 -3.22 -8.69 2.68
CA ALA A 326 -3.48 -7.25 2.71
C ALA A 326 -4.24 -6.92 4.02
N ARG A 327 -3.48 -6.44 5.02
CA ARG A 327 -3.96 -5.97 6.32
C ARG A 327 -4.71 -4.65 6.20
N SER A 328 -4.76 -4.07 5.00
CA SER A 328 -5.45 -2.83 4.64
C SER A 328 -6.94 -2.81 5.00
N PHE A 329 -7.56 -3.96 5.29
CA PHE A 329 -8.98 -4.02 5.67
C PHE A 329 -9.27 -3.71 7.14
N LEU A 330 -8.27 -3.78 8.04
CA LEU A 330 -8.43 -3.33 9.43
C LEU A 330 -8.56 -1.80 9.51
N LEU A 331 -7.97 -1.10 8.54
CA LEU A 331 -8.00 0.36 8.40
C LEU A 331 -9.13 0.86 7.50
N GLN A 332 -9.87 -0.03 6.83
CA GLN A 332 -11.03 0.37 6.03
C GLN A 332 -12.29 0.31 6.90
N PRO A 333 -12.87 1.46 7.31
CA PRO A 333 -14.20 1.47 7.89
C PRO A 333 -15.15 0.78 6.91
N ASN A 334 -16.07 -0.04 7.43
CA ASN A 334 -17.09 -0.78 6.68
C ASN A 334 -17.57 -0.02 5.43
N ARG A 335 -16.95 -0.24 4.27
CA ARG A 335 -17.60 0.09 3.00
C ARG A 335 -18.58 -1.05 2.74
N PRO A 336 -19.90 -0.80 2.70
CA PRO A 336 -20.80 -1.77 2.12
C PRO A 336 -20.26 -2.14 0.74
N GLN A 337 -20.20 -3.43 0.44
CA GLN A 337 -19.84 -3.89 -0.90
C GLN A 337 -20.76 -3.18 -1.88
N GLN A 338 -20.19 -2.37 -2.78
CA GLN A 338 -20.98 -1.73 -3.82
C GLN A 338 -21.73 -2.82 -4.57
N PRO A 339 -23.04 -2.66 -4.82
CA PRO A 339 -23.76 -3.52 -5.75
C PRO A 339 -22.97 -3.51 -7.06
N GLN A 340 -22.70 -4.69 -7.62
CA GLN A 340 -22.16 -4.81 -8.97
C GLN A 340 -22.99 -3.89 -9.87
N GLN A 341 -22.32 -2.95 -10.56
CA GLN A 341 -22.96 -2.01 -11.47
C GLN A 341 -23.91 -2.80 -12.37
N ARG A 342 -25.21 -2.52 -12.24
CA ARG A 342 -26.20 -3.03 -13.19
C ARG A 342 -25.83 -2.44 -14.55
N ASP A 343 -25.67 -3.32 -15.51
CA ASP A 343 -25.40 -3.00 -16.91
C ASP A 343 -26.41 -1.93 -17.41
N PRO A 344 -25.95 -0.76 -17.87
CA PRO A 344 -26.83 0.34 -18.28
C PRO A 344 -27.67 0.02 -19.52
N ASN A 345 -27.43 -1.10 -20.21
CA ASN A 345 -28.11 -1.45 -21.45
C ASN A 345 -29.33 -2.37 -21.32
N ARG A 346 -29.82 -2.68 -20.11
CA ARG A 346 -31.05 -3.46 -19.98
C ARG A 346 -32.28 -2.57 -20.14
N HIS A 347 -32.77 -2.45 -21.38
CA HIS A 347 -33.99 -1.73 -21.72
C HIS A 347 -35.17 -2.17 -20.84
N ARG A 348 -35.81 -1.20 -20.19
CA ARG A 348 -37.03 -1.35 -19.40
C ARG A 348 -38.22 -1.46 -20.37
N PRO A 349 -39.08 -2.48 -20.29
CA PRO A 349 -40.33 -2.47 -21.05
C PRO A 349 -41.22 -1.34 -20.53
N GLN A 350 -41.76 -0.52 -21.44
CA GLN A 350 -42.76 0.49 -21.07
C GLN A 350 -44.09 -0.20 -20.68
N PRO A 351 -44.81 0.30 -19.66
CA PRO A 351 -46.14 -0.18 -19.34
C PRO A 351 -47.15 0.33 -20.37
N GLN A 352 -47.82 -0.59 -21.07
CA GLN A 352 -49.00 -0.29 -21.89
C GLN A 352 -50.12 0.23 -20.98
N ARG A 353 -50.53 1.48 -21.19
CA ARG A 353 -51.76 2.04 -20.61
C ARG A 353 -52.94 1.50 -21.39
N HIS A 354 -53.74 0.61 -20.80
CA HIS A 354 -55.11 0.39 -21.25
C HIS A 354 -56.06 1.21 -20.37
N ARG A 355 -56.88 2.01 -21.05
CA ARG A 355 -57.86 2.96 -20.51
C ARG A 355 -59.01 2.21 -19.84
N ASP A 356 -59.32 2.60 -18.61
CA ASP A 356 -60.62 2.35 -17.98
C ASP A 356 -61.70 3.14 -18.72
N GLY A 357 -62.69 2.41 -19.25
CA GLY A 357 -63.96 2.94 -19.70
C GLY A 357 -65.06 2.44 -18.76
N HIS A 358 -65.58 3.33 -17.94
CA HIS A 358 -66.94 3.26 -17.39
C HIS A 358 -67.69 4.49 -17.94
N PRO A 359 -69.04 4.45 -18.14
CA PRO A 359 -69.97 4.07 -17.07
C PRO A 359 -71.30 3.40 -17.54
N GLY A 360 -72.12 2.94 -16.58
CA GLY A 360 -73.58 3.14 -16.71
C GLY A 360 -74.53 2.01 -16.28
N ARG A 361 -75.04 2.15 -15.05
CA ARG A 361 -76.48 2.27 -14.72
C ARG A 361 -77.38 1.01 -14.65
N ALA A 362 -77.72 0.68 -13.39
CA ALA A 362 -79.05 0.44 -12.80
C ALA A 362 -80.11 -0.49 -13.45
N GLY A 363 -80.63 -1.40 -12.61
CA GLY A 363 -81.90 -2.14 -12.72
C GLY A 363 -81.79 -3.39 -11.83
N ARG A 364 -82.23 -3.41 -10.56
CA ARG A 364 -83.59 -3.52 -10.00
C ARG A 364 -84.26 -4.88 -10.32
N GLU A 365 -84.80 -5.51 -9.26
CA GLU A 365 -85.66 -6.72 -9.18
C GLU A 365 -84.89 -8.05 -9.21
N MET A 366 -85.03 -9.01 -8.28
CA MET A 366 -85.94 -9.24 -7.15
C MET A 366 -85.17 -9.72 -5.91
#